data_AF-A0A4U0XES6-F1
#
_entry.id   AF-A0A4U0XES6-F1
#
_cell.length_a   1.000
_cell.length_b   1.000
_cell.length_c   1.000
_cell.angle_alpha   90.00
_cell.angle_beta   90.00
_cell.angle_gamma   90.00
#
_symmetry.space_group_name_H-M   'P 1'
#
loop_
_entity.id
_entity.type
_entity.pdbx_description
1 polymer ?
#
loop_
_entity_poly.entity_id
_entity_poly.type
_entity_poly.pdbx_seq_one_letter_code
_entity_poly.pdbx_strand_id
1 'polypeptide(L)'
;MVLEVNNTFDERRMYLLHATDAEDSASPRADSSQNGDTTSDVVAHAEKHARPHAVKFTNAWEKDFHVSPFNSRKGTYTLVAHDPFYSKNGTQHIIDNTIVLKSSKQHAKLVARVFPDGTPLDPKSLSRWDTFRFVASWWWVGLVTFPRIVKEAYKLYFKRKLHVWFRPEIMLSSIGRNATDTEKVLEGFYQQYLADLVHSATVPIQLSYTPSPGLGDARLLNSQSTMTCRGTSVPCLDIKILTPAFYSRFVHYAHTSEAFDRECLCTNEKNQTVSVSDARLLNELLSTSKPPVSAAPPTYLFDGLRWEMLRSLRCPPAAPAYPPSLILDTNTAVKDIRSLGLSPMDRFVRDHCADAWLYRRKVTELFMAQRFAFGFTVVIGAADLLFRLLLLCLAQYWLAGGPLSEAGRAGQGTHSVIAARAVDLVVVNMVHVWAFAKGF
;
A
#
# COMPACT_ATOMS: atom_id res chain seq x y z
N MET A 1 25.55 12.03 -0.05
CA MET A 1 24.62 11.76 1.09
C MET A 1 23.34 11.12 0.56
N VAL A 2 22.73 10.17 1.27
CA VAL A 2 21.42 9.59 0.91
C VAL A 2 20.35 10.19 1.80
N LEU A 3 19.24 10.65 1.22
CA LEU A 3 18.06 11.12 1.94
C LEU A 3 16.86 10.22 1.62
N GLU A 4 16.20 9.74 2.67
CA GLU A 4 14.88 9.12 2.59
C GLU A 4 13.82 10.14 3.04
N VAL A 5 12.84 10.41 2.19
CA VAL A 5 11.68 11.23 2.51
C VAL A 5 10.45 10.35 2.64
N ASN A 6 9.82 10.40 3.82
CA ASN A 6 8.64 9.64 4.17
C ASN A 6 7.43 10.56 4.26
N ASN A 7 6.26 10.10 3.80
CA ASN A 7 5.00 10.83 3.99
C ASN A 7 4.07 10.11 4.97
N THR A 8 2.95 10.76 5.29
CA THR A 8 1.92 10.23 6.19
C THR A 8 1.18 9.01 5.63
N PHE A 9 1.45 8.64 4.38
CA PHE A 9 0.85 7.49 3.71
C PHE A 9 1.78 6.27 3.70
N ASP A 10 2.90 6.32 4.44
CA ASP A 10 3.93 5.28 4.49
C ASP A 10 4.66 5.06 3.14
N GLU A 11 4.57 6.03 2.22
CA GLU A 11 5.38 6.03 1.00
C GLU A 11 6.76 6.61 1.28
N ARG A 12 7.74 6.16 0.48
CA ARG A 12 9.15 6.54 0.67
C ARG A 12 9.78 6.93 -0.65
N ARG A 13 10.63 7.96 -0.61
CA ARG A 13 11.38 8.45 -1.75
C ARG A 13 12.84 8.64 -1.38
N MET A 14 13.72 7.97 -2.11
CA MET A 14 15.17 8.07 -1.94
C MET A 14 15.74 9.13 -2.87
N TYR A 15 16.55 10.03 -2.34
CA TYR A 15 17.32 11.00 -3.11
C TYR A 15 18.81 10.82 -2.80
N LEU A 16 19.64 10.86 -3.85
CA LEU A 16 21.09 10.91 -3.72
C LEU A 16 21.54 12.37 -3.86
N LEU A 17 22.19 12.89 -2.82
CA LEU A 17 22.83 14.19 -2.89
C LEU A 17 24.31 14.07 -3.24
N HIS A 18 24.71 14.96 -4.15
CA HIS A 18 26.08 15.13 -4.59
C HIS A 18 26.76 16.20 -3.75
N ALA A 19 28.05 15.96 -3.52
CA ALA A 19 28.96 16.94 -2.97
C ALA A 19 28.98 18.15 -3.91
N THR A 20 28.75 19.35 -3.37
CA THR A 20 29.03 20.59 -4.11
C THR A 20 30.48 20.93 -3.87
N ASP A 21 31.28 20.97 -4.94
CA ASP A 21 32.64 21.50 -4.87
C ASP A 21 32.54 22.98 -4.49
N ALA A 22 33.42 23.42 -3.59
CA ALA A 22 33.35 24.74 -2.97
C ALA A 22 33.51 25.92 -3.96
N GLU A 23 33.77 25.64 -5.25
CA GLU A 23 33.98 26.63 -6.31
C GLU A 23 32.67 27.05 -7.01
N ASP A 24 31.61 26.22 -7.01
CA ASP A 24 30.34 26.53 -7.68
C ASP A 24 29.37 27.40 -6.84
N SER A 25 29.83 27.88 -5.68
CA SER A 25 29.05 28.81 -4.82
C SER A 25 29.25 30.29 -5.19
N ALA A 26 30.06 30.60 -6.22
CA ALA A 26 30.20 31.95 -6.72
C ALA A 26 29.00 32.30 -7.61
N SER A 27 28.23 33.33 -7.22
CA SER A 27 27.14 33.91 -8.01
C SER A 27 27.52 34.17 -9.48
N PRO A 28 26.55 34.18 -10.42
CA PRO A 28 26.82 34.53 -11.81
C PRO A 28 27.23 36.00 -11.89
N ARG A 29 28.53 36.25 -12.06
CA ARG A 29 29.02 37.57 -12.47
C ARG A 29 28.94 37.67 -13.98
N ALA A 30 28.34 38.78 -14.39
CA ALA A 30 28.12 39.18 -15.77
C ALA A 30 29.41 39.20 -16.58
N ASP A 31 29.22 38.96 -17.89
CA ASP A 31 30.19 38.99 -18.96
C ASP A 31 31.17 40.17 -18.90
N SER A 32 32.45 39.87 -19.09
CA SER A 32 33.35 40.73 -19.84
C SER A 32 34.45 39.91 -20.49
N SER A 33 34.46 39.97 -21.81
CA SER A 33 35.41 39.40 -22.76
C SER A 33 36.84 39.90 -22.54
N GLN A 34 37.87 39.06 -22.77
CA GLN A 34 38.97 39.33 -23.72
C GLN A 34 40.01 38.20 -23.83
N ASN A 35 40.35 37.93 -25.08
CA ASN A 35 41.43 37.17 -25.75
C ASN A 35 42.82 36.99 -25.09
N GLY A 36 43.52 35.96 -25.57
CA GLY A 36 44.99 35.85 -25.71
C GLY A 36 45.54 34.52 -25.17
N ASP A 37 45.56 33.45 -25.96
CA ASP A 37 46.67 32.95 -26.82
C ASP A 37 47.91 32.38 -26.08
N THR A 38 48.43 31.31 -26.67
CA THR A 38 49.74 30.62 -26.51
C THR A 38 49.83 29.36 -25.64
N THR A 39 50.15 28.30 -26.37
CA THR A 39 50.61 26.93 -26.08
C THR A 39 51.68 26.77 -24.99
N SER A 40 51.67 25.64 -24.26
CA SER A 40 52.79 24.68 -24.19
C SER A 40 52.47 23.48 -23.29
N ASP A 41 52.70 22.29 -23.83
CA ASP A 41 52.70 20.99 -23.17
C ASP A 41 53.73 20.94 -22.02
N VAL A 42 53.27 20.54 -20.82
CA VAL A 42 54.10 19.75 -19.90
C VAL A 42 53.22 18.70 -19.23
N VAL A 43 53.51 17.44 -19.58
CA VAL A 43 53.05 16.24 -18.92
C VAL A 43 53.45 16.29 -17.45
N ALA A 44 52.48 16.53 -16.56
CA ALA A 44 52.62 16.30 -15.14
C ALA A 44 51.59 15.25 -14.73
N HIS A 45 52.10 14.11 -14.28
CA HIS A 45 51.36 13.05 -13.63
C HIS A 45 50.41 13.63 -12.58
N ALA A 46 49.11 13.68 -12.91
CA ALA A 46 48.07 13.97 -11.95
C ALA A 46 47.91 12.75 -11.03
N GLU A 47 48.75 12.72 -9.99
CA GLU A 47 48.42 12.01 -8.76
C GLU A 47 47.01 12.42 -8.35
N LYS A 48 46.21 11.40 -8.14
CA LYS A 48 44.79 11.41 -7.80
C LYS A 48 44.65 12.00 -6.39
N HIS A 49 44.89 13.30 -6.24
CA HIS A 49 44.70 13.99 -4.97
C HIS A 49 43.24 13.87 -4.56
N ALA A 50 43.06 13.32 -3.36
CA ALA A 50 41.77 13.12 -2.71
C ALA A 50 40.93 14.39 -2.82
N ARG A 51 39.72 14.26 -3.38
CA ARG A 51 38.76 15.35 -3.50
C ARG A 51 38.57 16.01 -2.13
N PRO A 52 38.66 17.34 -2.01
CA PRO A 52 38.40 18.03 -0.75
C PRO A 52 37.00 17.63 -0.27
N HIS A 53 36.90 17.12 0.96
CA HIS A 53 35.63 16.71 1.56
C HIS A 53 34.63 17.87 1.47
N ALA A 54 33.60 17.72 0.64
CA ALA A 54 32.60 18.76 0.44
C ALA A 54 31.83 19.02 1.73
N VAL A 55 31.92 20.25 2.22
CA VAL A 55 31.26 20.71 3.45
C VAL A 55 29.73 20.62 3.35
N LYS A 56 29.20 20.69 2.12
CA LYS A 56 27.78 20.74 1.82
C LYS A 56 27.44 19.84 0.64
N PHE A 57 26.28 19.21 0.76
CA PHE A 57 25.60 18.47 -0.28
C PHE A 57 24.39 19.27 -0.73
N THR A 58 24.30 19.58 -2.02
CA THR A 58 23.21 20.41 -2.55
C THR A 58 22.65 19.83 -3.83
N ASN A 59 21.34 19.60 -3.86
CA ASN A 59 20.65 19.13 -5.04
C ASN A 59 19.28 19.80 -5.19
N ALA A 60 18.79 19.82 -6.43
CA ALA A 60 17.44 20.19 -6.77
C ALA A 60 16.77 19.07 -7.57
N TRP A 61 15.50 18.79 -7.28
CA TRP A 61 14.70 17.82 -8.03
C TRP A 61 13.33 18.40 -8.34
N GLU A 62 12.73 17.92 -9.42
CA GLU A 62 11.31 18.16 -9.66
C GLU A 62 10.47 17.51 -8.58
N LYS A 63 9.35 18.16 -8.24
CA LYS A 63 8.44 17.63 -7.23
C LYS A 63 7.72 16.40 -7.76
N ASP A 64 8.19 15.25 -7.33
CA ASP A 64 7.66 13.93 -7.67
C ASP A 64 7.03 13.22 -6.46
N PHE A 65 7.00 13.85 -5.28
CA PHE A 65 6.49 13.21 -4.06
C PHE A 65 5.35 14.01 -3.42
N HIS A 66 4.23 13.35 -3.13
CA HIS A 66 3.05 13.99 -2.55
C HIS A 66 3.12 13.95 -1.01
N VAL A 67 3.47 15.08 -0.42
CA VAL A 67 3.68 15.21 1.04
C VAL A 67 2.53 15.92 1.77
N SER A 68 1.60 16.55 1.04
CA SER A 68 0.50 17.30 1.65
C SER A 68 -0.67 17.49 0.68
N PRO A 69 -1.92 17.34 1.16
CA PRO A 69 -3.12 17.58 0.35
C PRO A 69 -3.25 19.03 -0.11
N PHE A 70 -2.57 20.00 0.52
CA PHE A 70 -2.66 21.41 0.13
C PHE A 70 -1.60 21.82 -0.91
N ASN A 71 -0.80 20.87 -1.40
CA ASN A 71 0.24 21.14 -2.40
C ASN A 71 0.24 20.11 -3.54
N SER A 72 0.08 20.60 -4.77
CA SER A 72 0.26 19.79 -5.99
C SER A 72 1.66 19.20 -6.10
N ARG A 73 1.84 18.13 -6.90
CA ARG A 73 3.15 17.61 -7.34
C ARG A 73 3.78 18.46 -8.46
N LYS A 74 3.68 19.79 -8.37
CA LYS A 74 4.31 20.72 -9.31
C LYS A 74 5.29 21.61 -8.56
N GLY A 75 6.38 21.99 -9.22
CA GLY A 75 7.47 22.77 -8.61
C GLY A 75 8.71 21.92 -8.37
N THR A 76 9.58 22.38 -7.50
CA THR A 76 10.88 21.73 -7.23
C THR A 76 11.16 21.67 -5.73
N TYR A 77 11.92 20.65 -5.33
CA TYR A 77 12.58 20.61 -4.03
C TYR A 77 14.03 21.03 -4.23
N THR A 78 14.54 21.90 -3.36
CA THR A 78 15.97 22.13 -3.22
C THR A 78 16.38 21.75 -1.81
N LEU A 79 17.37 20.90 -1.67
CA LEU A 79 17.90 20.45 -0.39
C LEU A 79 19.35 20.83 -0.28
N VAL A 80 19.69 21.42 0.86
CA VAL A 80 21.06 21.68 1.30
C VAL A 80 21.27 20.90 2.59
N ALA A 81 22.29 20.07 2.62
CA ALA A 81 22.66 19.30 3.79
C ALA A 81 24.14 19.47 4.11
N HIS A 82 24.44 19.68 5.37
CA HIS A 82 25.82 19.69 5.85
C HIS A 82 26.36 18.27 5.99
N ASP A 83 27.63 18.07 5.69
CA ASP A 83 28.31 16.80 5.99
C ASP A 83 28.44 16.67 7.52
N PRO A 84 27.73 15.72 8.17
CA PRO A 84 27.81 15.57 9.62
C PRO A 84 29.21 15.08 10.06
N PHE A 85 30.00 14.50 9.17
CA PHE A 85 31.36 14.02 9.46
C PHE A 85 32.44 15.07 9.22
N TYR A 86 32.08 16.21 8.62
CA TYR A 86 33.03 17.29 8.43
C TYR A 86 33.29 18.01 9.76
N SER A 87 34.50 17.83 10.29
CA SER A 87 34.98 18.61 11.44
C SER A 87 36.15 19.47 10.99
N LYS A 88 35.99 20.81 11.10
CA LYS A 88 37.09 21.76 10.95
C LYS A 88 37.25 22.47 12.28
N ASN A 89 38.44 22.37 12.87
CA ASN A 89 38.81 23.02 14.13
C ASN A 89 38.01 22.53 15.36
N GLY A 90 37.68 21.25 15.45
CA GLY A 90 37.03 20.68 16.64
C GLY A 90 35.55 21.07 16.82
N THR A 91 34.93 21.65 15.78
CA THR A 91 33.47 21.83 15.76
C THR A 91 32.78 20.46 15.85
N GLN A 92 31.80 20.37 16.76
CA GLN A 92 30.94 19.19 16.92
C GLN A 92 30.29 18.80 15.59
N HIS A 93 30.05 17.50 15.43
CA HIS A 93 29.23 16.95 14.34
C HIS A 93 27.84 17.56 14.40
N ILE A 94 27.50 18.42 13.43
CA ILE A 94 26.23 19.14 13.40
C ILE A 94 25.41 18.63 12.22
N ILE A 95 24.19 18.17 12.51
CA ILE A 95 23.19 17.89 11.50
C ILE A 95 22.48 19.21 11.19
N ASP A 96 22.66 19.76 9.99
CA ASP A 96 21.93 20.94 9.53
C ASP A 96 21.47 20.76 8.09
N ASN A 97 20.18 20.48 7.95
CA ASN A 97 19.57 20.15 6.66
C ASN A 97 18.42 21.12 6.40
N THR A 98 18.44 21.79 5.27
CA THR A 98 17.38 22.72 4.85
C THR A 98 16.75 22.25 3.54
N ILE A 99 15.46 21.96 3.58
CA ILE A 99 14.63 21.64 2.42
C ILE A 99 13.76 22.85 2.10
N VAL A 100 13.84 23.33 0.87
CA VAL A 100 12.96 24.38 0.34
C VAL A 100 12.10 23.78 -0.76
N LEU A 101 10.78 23.87 -0.57
CA LEU A 101 9.80 23.61 -1.61
C LEU A 101 9.55 24.90 -2.38
N LYS A 102 9.84 24.89 -3.68
CA LYS A 102 9.55 25.99 -4.61
C LYS A 102 8.34 25.64 -5.47
N SER A 103 7.54 26.66 -5.76
CA SER A 103 6.42 26.56 -6.72
C SER A 103 6.93 26.44 -8.15
N SER A 104 6.04 26.12 -9.10
CA SER A 104 6.37 26.16 -10.53
C SER A 104 6.79 27.55 -11.03
N LYS A 105 6.42 28.61 -10.30
CA LYS A 105 6.85 30.00 -10.54
C LYS A 105 8.14 30.36 -9.77
N GLN A 106 8.89 29.37 -9.29
CA GLN A 106 10.12 29.52 -8.50
C GLN A 106 9.98 30.25 -7.14
N HIS A 107 8.79 30.66 -6.72
CA HIS A 107 8.57 31.19 -5.37
C HIS A 107 8.66 30.10 -4.29
N ALA A 108 9.41 30.38 -3.22
CA ALA A 108 9.47 29.52 -2.04
C ALA A 108 8.08 29.42 -1.36
N LYS A 109 7.62 28.19 -1.13
CA LYS A 109 6.34 27.89 -0.47
C LYS A 109 6.51 27.37 0.95
N LEU A 110 7.52 26.55 1.16
CA LEU A 110 7.78 25.92 2.45
C LEU A 110 9.29 25.77 2.62
N VAL A 111 9.78 26.11 3.81
CA VAL A 111 11.15 25.87 4.23
C VAL A 111 11.07 24.99 5.47
N ALA A 112 11.67 23.81 5.40
CA ALA A 112 11.83 22.91 6.53
C ALA A 112 13.32 22.80 6.84
N ARG A 113 13.68 22.97 8.11
CA ARG A 113 15.06 22.83 8.57
C ARG A 113 15.12 21.82 9.70
N VAL A 114 16.04 20.87 9.61
CA VAL A 114 16.38 19.93 10.67
C VAL A 114 17.73 20.36 11.21
N PHE A 115 17.76 20.76 12.48
CA PHE A 115 18.94 21.23 13.17
C PHE A 115 18.92 20.73 14.63
N PRO A 116 20.06 20.68 15.33
CA PRO A 116 20.11 20.15 16.68
C PRO A 116 19.41 21.10 17.65
N ASP A 117 18.63 20.53 18.57
CA ASP A 117 18.02 21.26 19.69
C ASP A 117 18.77 20.89 20.98
N GLY A 118 19.77 21.71 21.32
CA GLY A 118 20.61 21.53 22.51
C GLY A 118 21.87 20.68 22.28
N THR A 119 22.49 20.27 23.40
CA THR A 119 23.74 19.51 23.40
C THR A 119 23.49 18.03 23.06
N PRO A 120 24.28 17.43 22.15
CA PRO A 120 24.17 16.01 21.85
C PRO A 120 24.36 15.15 23.10
N LEU A 121 23.50 14.14 23.27
CA LEU A 121 23.63 13.15 24.33
C LEU A 121 24.45 11.97 23.82
N ASP A 122 25.49 11.55 24.55
CA ASP A 122 26.23 10.33 24.23
C ASP A 122 25.57 9.12 24.91
N PRO A 123 24.99 8.16 24.15
CA PRO A 123 24.33 6.98 24.71
C PRO A 123 25.23 6.14 25.63
N LYS A 124 26.56 6.22 25.47
CA LYS A 124 27.53 5.49 26.32
C LYS A 124 27.70 6.14 27.70
N SER A 125 27.41 7.43 27.80
CA SER A 125 27.55 8.23 29.03
C SER A 125 26.25 8.38 29.82
N LEU A 126 25.11 8.05 29.21
CA LEU A 126 23.79 8.21 29.84
C LEU A 126 23.57 7.20 30.96
N SER A 127 23.17 7.68 32.14
CA SER A 127 22.67 6.79 33.18
C SER A 127 21.28 6.27 32.82
N ARG A 128 20.84 5.20 33.52
CA ARG A 128 19.46 4.69 33.40
C ARG A 128 18.42 5.77 33.74
N TRP A 129 18.75 6.67 34.67
CA TRP A 129 17.88 7.77 35.05
C TRP A 129 17.86 8.85 33.95
N ASP A 130 19.01 9.21 33.37
CA ASP A 130 19.01 10.17 32.26
C ASP A 130 18.19 9.65 31.07
N THR A 131 18.30 8.34 30.80
CA THR A 131 17.50 7.66 29.77
C THR A 131 16.01 7.72 30.08
N PHE A 132 15.59 7.34 31.28
CA PHE A 132 14.18 7.38 31.65
C PHE A 132 13.63 8.81 31.65
N ARG A 133 14.38 9.80 32.18
CA ARG A 133 13.99 11.21 32.16
C ARG A 133 13.83 11.72 30.73
N PHE A 134 14.74 11.35 29.84
CA PHE A 134 14.65 11.67 28.41
C PHE A 134 13.36 11.10 27.81
N VAL A 135 13.12 9.78 27.92
CA VAL A 135 11.90 9.14 27.37
C VAL A 135 10.63 9.75 27.97
N ALA A 136 10.60 9.95 29.29
CA ALA A 136 9.47 10.53 30.01
C ALA A 136 9.26 12.02 29.70
N SER A 137 10.23 12.73 29.11
CA SER A 137 10.03 14.11 28.63
C SER A 137 9.40 14.17 27.22
N TRP A 138 9.54 13.10 26.43
CA TRP A 138 9.09 13.01 25.04
C TRP A 138 7.77 12.24 24.83
N TRP A 139 7.23 11.60 25.88
CA TRP A 139 6.03 10.74 25.78
C TRP A 139 4.82 11.43 25.12
N TRP A 140 4.63 12.73 25.35
CA TRP A 140 3.48 13.48 24.85
C TRP A 140 3.62 13.89 23.38
N VAL A 141 4.84 13.92 22.84
CA VAL A 141 5.10 14.41 21.47
C VAL A 141 4.34 13.57 20.46
N GLY A 142 4.45 12.24 20.53
CA GLY A 142 3.70 11.34 19.65
C GLY A 142 2.18 11.47 19.82
N LEU A 143 1.72 11.59 21.06
CA LEU A 143 0.30 11.70 21.41
C LEU A 143 -0.35 12.98 20.85
N VAL A 144 0.33 14.13 20.94
CA VAL A 144 -0.21 15.43 20.54
C VAL A 144 0.07 15.77 19.07
N THR A 145 1.00 15.08 18.42
CA THR A 145 1.38 15.34 17.02
C THR A 145 0.19 15.21 16.07
N PHE A 146 -0.54 14.08 16.08
CA PHE A 146 -1.66 13.88 15.16
C PHE A 146 -2.83 14.86 15.39
N PRO A 147 -3.30 15.09 16.63
CA PRO A 147 -4.30 16.13 16.90
C PRO A 147 -3.87 17.52 16.40
N ARG A 148 -2.60 17.88 16.56
CA ARG A 148 -2.06 19.14 16.06
C ARG A 148 -2.09 19.20 14.53
N ILE A 149 -1.72 18.11 13.84
CA ILE A 149 -1.81 18.01 12.37
C ILE A 149 -3.25 18.22 11.90
N VAL A 150 -4.22 17.56 12.53
CA VAL A 150 -5.65 17.71 12.19
C VAL A 150 -6.12 19.15 12.42
N LYS A 151 -5.73 19.78 13.54
CA LYS A 151 -6.07 21.18 13.83
C LYS A 151 -5.52 22.15 12.78
N GLU A 152 -4.27 21.97 12.35
CA GLU A 152 -3.68 22.83 11.31
C GLU A 152 -4.29 22.55 9.93
N ALA A 153 -4.56 21.29 9.57
CA ALA A 153 -5.26 20.94 8.35
C ALA A 153 -6.68 21.55 8.30
N TYR A 154 -7.41 21.53 9.43
CA TYR A 154 -8.71 22.19 9.56
C TYR A 154 -8.62 23.69 9.28
N LYS A 155 -7.63 24.38 9.86
CA LYS A 155 -7.42 25.82 9.60
C LYS A 155 -7.09 26.09 8.13
N LEU A 156 -6.24 25.28 7.51
CA LEU A 156 -5.85 25.44 6.10
C LEU A 156 -7.04 25.23 5.16
N TYR A 157 -7.88 24.24 5.44
CA TYR A 157 -9.07 23.96 4.64
C TYR A 157 -10.17 25.01 4.86
N PHE A 158 -10.65 25.18 6.09
CA PHE A 158 -11.83 26.02 6.35
C PHE A 158 -11.52 27.52 6.45
N LYS A 159 -10.42 27.91 7.10
CA LYS A 159 -10.09 29.34 7.28
C LYS A 159 -9.34 29.92 6.09
N ARG A 160 -8.38 29.17 5.54
CA ARG A 160 -7.54 29.63 4.42
C ARG A 160 -8.08 29.22 3.05
N LYS A 161 -9.10 28.36 2.98
CA LYS A 161 -9.76 27.91 1.73
C LYS A 161 -8.76 27.41 0.69
N LEU A 162 -7.70 26.74 1.15
CA LEU A 162 -6.70 26.20 0.24
C LEU A 162 -7.28 25.03 -0.56
N HIS A 163 -6.94 24.99 -1.84
CA HIS A 163 -7.34 23.90 -2.72
C HIS A 163 -6.75 22.56 -2.25
N VAL A 164 -7.59 21.54 -2.18
CA VAL A 164 -7.21 20.18 -1.80
C VAL A 164 -6.92 19.38 -3.06
N TRP A 165 -5.68 18.93 -3.15
CA TRP A 165 -5.19 17.99 -4.14
C TRP A 165 -5.37 16.58 -3.60
N PHE A 166 -6.08 15.74 -4.33
CA PHE A 166 -6.17 14.33 -3.97
C PHE A 166 -4.82 13.63 -4.08
N ARG A 167 -4.61 12.61 -3.24
CA ARG A 167 -3.40 11.80 -3.28
C ARG A 167 -3.33 11.05 -4.62
N PRO A 168 -2.29 11.26 -5.43
CA PRO A 168 -2.00 10.40 -6.57
C PRO A 168 -1.28 9.13 -6.10
N GLU A 169 -1.40 8.05 -6.88
CA GLU A 169 -0.58 6.87 -6.73
C GLU A 169 0.90 7.17 -7.00
N ILE A 170 1.74 6.27 -6.48
CA ILE A 170 3.19 6.41 -6.52
C ILE A 170 3.73 6.27 -7.93
N MET A 171 4.88 6.89 -8.20
CA MET A 171 5.62 6.65 -9.44
C MET A 171 6.45 5.37 -9.33
N LEU A 172 6.83 4.80 -10.49
CA LEU A 172 7.71 3.63 -10.61
C LEU A 172 9.04 3.72 -9.85
N SER A 173 9.51 4.94 -9.63
CA SER A 173 10.77 5.21 -8.94
C SER A 173 10.59 5.42 -7.42
N SER A 174 9.35 5.52 -6.93
CA SER A 174 9.03 5.66 -5.51
C SER A 174 8.74 4.30 -4.89
N ILE A 175 8.89 4.21 -3.57
CA ILE A 175 8.57 3.01 -2.80
C ILE A 175 7.18 3.20 -2.18
N GLY A 176 6.29 2.27 -2.47
CA GLY A 176 4.93 2.26 -1.92
C GLY A 176 4.90 1.99 -0.42
N ARG A 177 3.70 2.19 0.14
CA ARG A 177 3.40 1.79 1.52
C ARG A 177 3.57 0.29 1.73
N ASN A 178 3.75 -0.08 2.99
CA ASN A 178 3.73 -1.49 3.36
C ASN A 178 2.34 -2.09 3.11
N ALA A 179 2.34 -3.37 2.71
CA ALA A 179 1.13 -4.14 2.52
C ALA A 179 0.46 -4.44 3.86
N THR A 180 -0.85 -4.31 3.91
CA THR A 180 -1.66 -4.79 5.03
C THR A 180 -1.67 -6.32 5.05
N ASP A 181 -2.04 -6.93 6.18
CA ASP A 181 -2.09 -8.39 6.27
C ASP A 181 -3.12 -9.01 5.31
N THR A 182 -4.21 -8.29 5.02
CA THR A 182 -5.17 -8.70 3.99
C THR A 182 -4.52 -8.71 2.60
N GLU A 183 -3.76 -7.67 2.25
CA GLU A 183 -3.08 -7.60 0.95
C GLU A 183 -1.97 -8.63 0.80
N LYS A 184 -1.22 -8.94 1.87
CA LYS A 184 -0.23 -10.03 1.89
C LYS A 184 -0.88 -11.37 1.57
N VAL A 185 -2.02 -11.67 2.20
CA VAL A 185 -2.76 -12.91 1.94
C VAL A 185 -3.28 -12.94 0.51
N LEU A 186 -3.88 -11.84 0.03
CA LEU A 186 -4.40 -11.76 -1.34
C LEU A 186 -3.31 -11.85 -2.40
N GLU A 187 -2.11 -11.32 -2.14
CA GLU A 187 -0.95 -11.44 -3.03
C GLU A 187 -0.57 -12.90 -3.24
N GLY A 188 -0.53 -13.71 -2.18
CA GLY A 188 -0.20 -15.13 -2.29
C GLY A 188 -1.18 -15.90 -3.20
N PHE A 189 -2.48 -15.61 -3.09
CA PHE A 189 -3.49 -16.18 -3.99
C PHE A 189 -3.37 -15.62 -5.41
N TYR A 190 -3.12 -14.32 -5.56
CA TYR A 190 -2.97 -13.67 -6.87
C TYR A 190 -1.79 -14.25 -7.62
N GLN A 191 -0.69 -14.50 -6.93
CA GLN A 191 0.51 -15.09 -7.49
C GLN A 191 0.29 -16.53 -7.98
N GLN A 192 -0.41 -17.36 -7.19
CA GLN A 192 -0.79 -18.71 -7.63
C GLN A 192 -1.72 -18.66 -8.85
N TYR A 193 -2.70 -17.76 -8.83
CA TYR A 193 -3.61 -17.53 -9.95
C TYR A 193 -2.86 -17.09 -11.22
N LEU A 194 -1.91 -16.17 -11.09
CA LEU A 194 -1.09 -15.70 -12.20
C LEU A 194 -0.18 -16.79 -12.76
N ALA A 195 0.38 -17.64 -11.90
CA ALA A 195 1.15 -18.80 -12.32
C ALA A 195 0.29 -19.80 -13.11
N ASP A 196 -0.95 -20.04 -12.69
CA ASP A 196 -1.90 -20.88 -13.41
C ASP A 196 -2.29 -20.30 -14.77
N LEU A 197 -2.54 -18.98 -14.84
CA LEU A 197 -2.80 -18.29 -16.11
C LEU A 197 -1.66 -18.47 -17.12
N VAL A 198 -0.42 -18.28 -16.68
CA VAL A 198 0.76 -18.45 -17.55
C VAL A 198 0.96 -19.91 -17.92
N HIS A 199 0.81 -20.81 -16.96
CA HIS A 199 0.99 -22.24 -17.21
C HIS A 199 -0.02 -22.79 -18.22
N SER A 200 -1.28 -22.34 -18.13
CA SER A 200 -2.39 -22.75 -19.01
C SER A 200 -2.45 -22.00 -20.34
N ALA A 201 -1.58 -21.01 -20.57
CA ALA A 201 -1.54 -20.26 -21.81
C ALA A 201 -1.13 -21.17 -22.98
N THR A 202 -1.90 -21.13 -24.07
CA THR A 202 -1.57 -21.92 -25.27
C THR A 202 -0.44 -21.32 -26.09
N VAL A 203 -0.16 -20.02 -25.93
CA VAL A 203 0.89 -19.29 -26.65
C VAL A 203 2.19 -19.26 -25.85
N PRO A 204 3.36 -19.29 -26.51
CA PRO A 204 4.64 -19.18 -25.83
C PRO A 204 4.84 -17.75 -25.31
N ILE A 205 4.66 -17.58 -24.01
CA ILE A 205 4.90 -16.32 -23.29
C ILE A 205 5.72 -16.56 -22.03
N GLN A 206 6.61 -15.60 -21.73
CA GLN A 206 7.34 -15.49 -20.47
C GLN A 206 6.80 -14.28 -19.71
N LEU A 207 6.55 -14.44 -18.41
CA LEU A 207 6.03 -13.39 -17.53
C LEU A 207 7.04 -13.08 -16.43
N SER A 208 7.49 -11.83 -16.36
CA SER A 208 8.20 -11.29 -15.21
C SER A 208 7.21 -10.59 -14.29
N TYR A 209 6.91 -11.20 -13.15
CA TYR A 209 6.04 -10.64 -12.13
C TYR A 209 6.87 -10.04 -10.99
N THR A 210 6.69 -8.75 -10.73
CA THR A 210 7.29 -8.05 -9.58
C THR A 210 6.19 -7.65 -8.60
N PRO A 211 6.15 -8.23 -7.39
CA PRO A 211 5.17 -7.84 -6.38
C PRO A 211 5.46 -6.45 -5.83
N SER A 212 4.51 -5.89 -5.07
CA SER A 212 4.71 -4.60 -4.39
C SER A 212 5.91 -4.67 -3.43
N PRO A 213 6.68 -3.57 -3.23
CA PRO A 213 7.82 -3.56 -2.31
C PRO A 213 7.48 -4.14 -0.93
N GLY A 214 8.34 -5.04 -0.44
CA GLY A 214 8.19 -5.70 0.86
C GLY A 214 7.39 -7.01 0.84
N LEU A 215 6.87 -7.45 -0.31
CA LEU A 215 6.13 -8.73 -0.44
C LEU A 215 6.96 -9.89 -1.02
N GLY A 216 8.15 -9.63 -1.55
CA GLY A 216 9.05 -10.66 -2.07
C GLY A 216 9.84 -10.18 -3.29
N ASP A 217 10.61 -11.10 -3.87
CA ASP A 217 11.42 -10.85 -5.06
C ASP A 217 10.61 -11.03 -6.36
N ALA A 218 11.13 -10.46 -7.44
CA ALA A 218 10.59 -10.67 -8.78
C ALA A 218 10.67 -12.16 -9.19
N ARG A 219 9.65 -12.65 -9.87
CA ARG A 219 9.53 -14.05 -10.28
C ARG A 219 9.32 -14.13 -11.79
N LEU A 220 10.03 -15.06 -12.40
CA LEU A 220 9.90 -15.38 -13.82
C LEU A 220 9.03 -16.64 -13.98
N LEU A 221 7.95 -16.50 -14.72
CA LEU A 221 6.98 -17.57 -14.99
C LEU A 221 7.00 -17.88 -16.48
N ASN A 222 7.03 -19.16 -16.83
CA ASN A 222 7.09 -19.61 -18.21
C ASN A 222 5.85 -20.44 -18.53
N SER A 223 5.21 -20.17 -19.66
CA SER A 223 4.10 -21.01 -20.16
C SER A 223 4.62 -22.36 -20.64
N GLN A 224 3.76 -23.39 -20.63
CA GLN A 224 4.16 -24.73 -21.10
C GLN A 224 4.66 -24.71 -22.55
N SER A 225 4.05 -23.90 -23.42
CA SER A 225 4.41 -23.76 -24.84
C SER A 225 5.83 -23.21 -25.06
N THR A 226 6.42 -22.51 -24.09
CA THR A 226 7.83 -22.06 -24.20
C THR A 226 8.82 -23.22 -24.25
N MET A 227 8.50 -24.36 -23.63
CA MET A 227 9.36 -25.55 -23.61
C MET A 227 9.57 -26.12 -25.03
N THR A 228 8.61 -25.88 -25.93
CA THR A 228 8.66 -26.33 -27.33
C THR A 228 9.36 -25.36 -28.28
N CYS A 229 9.59 -24.10 -27.87
CA CYS A 229 10.21 -23.08 -28.70
C CYS A 229 11.74 -23.11 -28.57
N ARG A 230 12.41 -24.05 -29.24
CA ARG A 230 13.89 -24.05 -29.32
C ARG A 230 14.37 -23.03 -30.36
N GLY A 231 15.09 -21.99 -29.91
CA GLY A 231 15.87 -21.09 -30.77
C GLY A 231 15.18 -19.79 -31.21
N THR A 232 13.95 -19.53 -30.79
CA THR A 232 13.24 -18.25 -31.05
C THR A 232 13.11 -17.45 -29.75
N SER A 233 13.30 -16.12 -29.81
CA SER A 233 13.07 -15.23 -28.66
C SER A 233 11.60 -15.30 -28.24
N VAL A 234 11.36 -15.70 -26.98
CA VAL A 234 10.01 -15.76 -26.40
C VAL A 234 9.58 -14.35 -25.97
N PRO A 235 8.38 -13.88 -26.34
CA PRO A 235 7.86 -12.62 -25.84
C PRO A 235 7.82 -12.56 -24.30
N CYS A 236 8.39 -11.51 -23.72
CA CYS A 236 8.43 -11.27 -22.28
C CYS A 236 7.44 -10.16 -21.89
N LEU A 237 6.46 -10.51 -21.06
CA LEU A 237 5.53 -9.58 -20.44
C LEU A 237 6.03 -9.24 -19.04
N ASP A 238 6.10 -7.96 -18.70
CA ASP A 238 6.46 -7.50 -17.35
C ASP A 238 5.21 -6.93 -16.66
N ILE A 239 4.88 -7.48 -15.49
CA ILE A 239 3.82 -6.99 -14.62
C ILE A 239 4.46 -6.57 -13.30
N LYS A 240 4.48 -5.26 -13.03
CA LYS A 240 5.02 -4.69 -11.79
C LYS A 240 3.93 -4.02 -10.98
N ILE A 241 3.68 -4.54 -9.78
CA ILE A 241 2.71 -3.93 -8.86
C ILE A 241 3.36 -2.73 -8.19
N LEU A 242 2.74 -1.55 -8.32
CA LEU A 242 3.25 -0.29 -7.77
C LEU A 242 2.87 -0.15 -6.30
N THR A 243 1.64 -0.48 -5.96
CA THR A 243 1.09 -0.34 -4.59
C THR A 243 0.34 -1.59 -4.18
N PRO A 244 0.40 -1.99 -2.89
CA PRO A 244 -0.36 -3.15 -2.39
C PRO A 244 -1.88 -3.01 -2.57
N ALA A 245 -2.36 -1.77 -2.76
CA ALA A 245 -3.77 -1.50 -3.02
C ALA A 245 -4.30 -2.21 -4.27
N PHE A 246 -3.44 -2.58 -5.21
CA PHE A 246 -3.83 -3.40 -6.36
C PHE A 246 -4.51 -4.70 -5.92
N TYR A 247 -3.95 -5.44 -4.94
CA TYR A 247 -4.49 -6.75 -4.55
C TYR A 247 -5.87 -6.64 -3.89
N SER A 248 -6.04 -5.63 -3.04
CA SER A 248 -7.34 -5.37 -2.41
C SER A 248 -8.36 -4.88 -3.44
N ARG A 249 -7.97 -4.07 -4.42
CA ARG A 249 -8.87 -3.61 -5.49
C ARG A 249 -9.21 -4.70 -6.52
N PHE A 250 -8.25 -5.58 -6.82
CA PHE A 250 -8.37 -6.63 -7.84
C PHE A 250 -9.59 -7.52 -7.62
N VAL A 251 -9.85 -7.93 -6.37
CA VAL A 251 -10.96 -8.86 -6.03
C VAL A 251 -12.36 -8.25 -6.19
N HIS A 252 -12.46 -6.93 -6.31
CA HIS A 252 -13.73 -6.24 -6.58
C HIS A 252 -14.20 -6.38 -8.04
N TYR A 253 -13.27 -6.67 -8.97
CA TYR A 253 -13.59 -6.75 -10.39
C TYR A 253 -14.19 -8.10 -10.77
N ALA A 254 -15.08 -8.09 -11.76
CA ALA A 254 -15.73 -9.31 -12.23
C ALA A 254 -14.78 -10.13 -13.12
N HIS A 255 -13.93 -9.43 -13.88
CA HIS A 255 -13.00 -10.02 -14.83
C HIS A 255 -11.58 -9.52 -14.61
N THR A 256 -10.61 -10.39 -14.90
CA THR A 256 -9.18 -10.05 -14.80
C THR A 256 -8.80 -8.94 -15.78
N SER A 257 -9.34 -8.95 -17.01
CA SER A 257 -9.15 -7.87 -17.98
C SER A 257 -9.67 -6.53 -17.45
N GLU A 258 -10.88 -6.51 -16.87
CA GLU A 258 -11.46 -5.31 -16.25
C GLU A 258 -10.55 -4.75 -15.16
N ALA A 259 -9.94 -5.61 -14.34
CA ALA A 259 -9.00 -5.18 -13.31
C ALA A 259 -7.79 -4.44 -13.91
N PHE A 260 -7.16 -4.98 -14.96
CA PHE A 260 -6.04 -4.32 -15.60
C PHE A 260 -6.44 -3.04 -16.36
N ASP A 261 -7.63 -3.03 -16.96
CA ASP A 261 -8.17 -1.83 -17.62
C ASP A 261 -8.35 -0.68 -16.62
N ARG A 262 -8.92 -0.97 -15.45
CA ARG A 262 -9.24 0.03 -14.42
C ARG A 262 -8.04 0.45 -13.57
N GLU A 263 -7.06 -0.44 -13.40
CA GLU A 263 -5.89 -0.20 -12.55
C GLU A 263 -4.62 0.24 -13.32
N CYS A 264 -4.60 0.11 -14.66
CA CYS A 264 -3.43 0.49 -15.48
C CYS A 264 -3.79 1.09 -16.85
N LEU A 265 -4.54 0.38 -17.70
CA LEU A 265 -4.60 0.67 -19.14
C LEU A 265 -5.54 1.84 -19.51
N CYS A 266 -6.69 1.94 -18.85
CA CYS A 266 -7.74 2.92 -19.13
C CYS A 266 -7.99 3.84 -17.92
N THR A 267 -6.95 4.11 -17.15
CA THR A 267 -7.00 5.01 -15.98
C THR A 267 -6.04 6.17 -16.12
N ASN A 268 -6.24 7.19 -15.29
CA ASN A 268 -5.28 8.29 -15.19
C ASN A 268 -3.95 7.74 -14.67
N GLU A 269 -2.81 8.19 -15.20
CA GLU A 269 -1.47 7.82 -14.72
C GLU A 269 -1.33 8.01 -13.19
N LYS A 270 -2.02 9.02 -12.64
CA LYS A 270 -2.04 9.30 -11.19
C LYS A 270 -2.87 8.33 -10.36
N ASN A 271 -3.57 7.39 -10.96
CA ASN A 271 -4.35 6.35 -10.28
C ASN A 271 -3.77 4.94 -10.52
N GLN A 272 -2.69 4.80 -11.29
CA GLN A 272 -2.18 3.49 -11.66
C GLN A 272 -1.63 2.75 -10.44
N THR A 273 -2.10 1.54 -10.21
CA THR A 273 -1.59 0.68 -9.12
C THR A 273 -0.69 -0.44 -9.62
N VAL A 274 -0.65 -0.66 -10.93
CA VAL A 274 0.16 -1.66 -11.61
C VAL A 274 0.71 -1.07 -12.91
N SER A 275 1.91 -1.50 -13.30
CA SER A 275 2.54 -1.20 -14.57
C SER A 275 2.67 -2.47 -15.39
N VAL A 276 2.28 -2.42 -16.65
CA VAL A 276 2.35 -3.53 -17.60
C VAL A 276 3.19 -3.10 -18.80
N SER A 277 4.17 -3.89 -19.22
CA SER A 277 5.06 -3.52 -20.33
C SER A 277 4.36 -3.52 -21.70
N ASP A 278 3.54 -4.54 -21.98
CA ASP A 278 2.81 -4.67 -23.24
C ASP A 278 1.36 -5.14 -23.04
N ALA A 279 0.41 -4.25 -23.35
CA ALA A 279 -1.02 -4.52 -23.24
C ALA A 279 -1.52 -5.61 -24.22
N ARG A 280 -0.86 -5.78 -25.37
CA ARG A 280 -1.22 -6.79 -26.37
C ARG A 280 -0.90 -8.19 -25.86
N LEU A 281 0.32 -8.37 -25.33
CA LEU A 281 0.74 -9.63 -24.71
C LEU A 281 -0.11 -9.97 -23.48
N LEU A 282 -0.49 -8.97 -22.68
CA LEU A 282 -1.44 -9.19 -21.59
C LEU A 282 -2.79 -9.71 -22.10
N ASN A 283 -3.36 -9.09 -23.14
CA ASN A 283 -4.62 -9.56 -23.70
C ASN A 283 -4.50 -10.96 -24.30
N GLU A 284 -3.36 -11.28 -24.93
CA GLU A 284 -3.07 -12.61 -25.46
C GLU A 284 -3.01 -13.66 -24.34
N LEU A 285 -2.31 -13.37 -23.22
CA LEU A 285 -2.28 -14.22 -22.04
C LEU A 285 -3.68 -14.48 -21.47
N LEU A 286 -4.49 -13.43 -21.31
CA LEU A 286 -5.83 -13.52 -20.73
C LEU A 286 -6.84 -14.23 -21.63
N SER A 287 -6.68 -14.15 -22.95
CA SER A 287 -7.59 -14.77 -23.93
C SER A 287 -7.24 -16.23 -24.26
N THR A 288 -5.97 -16.61 -24.11
CA THR A 288 -5.47 -17.95 -24.46
C THR A 288 -5.35 -18.89 -23.27
N SER A 289 -5.48 -18.38 -22.05
CA SER A 289 -5.57 -19.21 -20.84
C SER A 289 -6.86 -20.02 -20.87
N LYS A 290 -6.72 -21.35 -20.87
CA LYS A 290 -7.86 -22.25 -20.74
C LYS A 290 -8.25 -22.35 -19.27
N PRO A 291 -9.55 -22.36 -18.93
CA PRO A 291 -9.96 -22.69 -17.59
C PRO A 291 -9.43 -24.09 -17.25
N PRO A 292 -8.79 -24.28 -16.10
CA PRO A 292 -8.23 -25.57 -15.73
C PRO A 292 -9.32 -26.65 -15.69
N VAL A 293 -9.01 -27.81 -16.28
CA VAL A 293 -9.87 -29.00 -16.27
C VAL A 293 -9.63 -29.72 -14.94
N SER A 294 -10.21 -29.21 -13.85
CA SER A 294 -10.18 -29.89 -12.56
C SER A 294 -11.59 -30.28 -12.14
N ALA A 295 -11.74 -31.50 -11.60
CA ALA A 295 -12.97 -31.93 -10.97
C ALA A 295 -13.14 -31.11 -9.69
N ALA A 296 -14.16 -30.25 -9.66
CA ALA A 296 -14.43 -29.40 -8.51
C ALA A 296 -14.51 -30.26 -7.24
N PRO A 297 -13.81 -29.89 -6.15
CA PRO A 297 -13.93 -30.61 -4.90
C PRO A 297 -15.39 -30.64 -4.42
N PRO A 298 -15.83 -31.68 -3.69
CA PRO A 298 -17.19 -31.75 -3.19
C PRO A 298 -17.46 -30.51 -2.32
N THR A 299 -18.36 -29.65 -2.80
CA THR A 299 -18.76 -28.44 -2.10
C THR A 299 -19.80 -28.81 -1.05
N TYR A 300 -19.45 -28.67 0.22
CA TYR A 300 -20.43 -28.74 1.30
C TYR A 300 -21.48 -27.64 1.12
N LEU A 301 -22.75 -27.90 1.46
CA LEU A 301 -23.86 -26.94 1.30
C LEU A 301 -23.54 -25.55 1.87
N PHE A 302 -22.92 -25.50 3.04
CA PHE A 302 -22.49 -24.25 3.68
C PHE A 302 -21.38 -23.53 2.93
N ASP A 303 -20.52 -24.27 2.22
CA ASP A 303 -19.46 -23.65 1.42
C ASP A 303 -20.05 -22.92 0.22
N GLY A 304 -21.01 -23.55 -0.47
CA GLY A 304 -21.76 -22.92 -1.56
C GLY A 304 -22.46 -21.62 -1.12
N LEU A 305 -23.13 -21.62 0.02
CA LEU A 305 -23.78 -20.42 0.58
C LEU A 305 -22.78 -19.29 0.89
N ARG A 306 -21.58 -19.64 1.37
CA ARG A 306 -20.55 -18.63 1.68
C ARG A 306 -19.96 -18.00 0.41
N TRP A 307 -19.78 -18.77 -0.66
CA TRP A 307 -19.38 -18.23 -1.97
C TRP A 307 -20.48 -17.37 -2.60
N GLU A 308 -21.73 -17.76 -2.42
CA GLU A 308 -22.89 -16.96 -2.84
C GLU A 308 -22.95 -15.62 -2.09
N MET A 309 -22.71 -15.64 -0.78
CA MET A 309 -22.61 -14.44 0.04
C MET A 309 -21.47 -13.53 -0.43
N LEU A 310 -20.28 -14.08 -0.72
CA LEU A 310 -19.16 -13.32 -1.29
C LEU A 310 -19.57 -12.64 -2.60
N ARG A 311 -20.23 -13.38 -3.51
CA ARG A 311 -20.73 -12.85 -4.79
C ARG A 311 -21.72 -11.70 -4.58
N SER A 312 -22.68 -11.87 -3.68
CA SER A 312 -23.71 -10.85 -3.38
C SER A 312 -23.13 -9.59 -2.73
N LEU A 313 -22.09 -9.75 -1.90
CA LEU A 313 -21.42 -8.65 -1.21
C LEU A 313 -20.44 -7.89 -2.11
N ARG A 314 -19.99 -8.47 -3.24
CA ARG A 314 -19.08 -7.79 -4.16
C ARG A 314 -19.61 -6.39 -4.51
N CYS A 315 -18.70 -5.43 -4.51
CA CYS A 315 -19.00 -4.01 -4.66
C CYS A 315 -17.86 -3.34 -5.44
N PRO A 316 -18.04 -2.12 -5.97
CA PRO A 316 -16.93 -1.37 -6.55
C PRO A 316 -15.80 -1.16 -5.53
N PRO A 317 -14.53 -1.12 -5.99
CA PRO A 317 -13.48 -0.57 -5.16
C PRO A 317 -13.74 0.93 -4.95
N ALA A 318 -13.01 1.55 -4.01
CA ALA A 318 -13.08 2.98 -3.79
C ALA A 318 -12.85 3.76 -5.10
N ALA A 319 -13.65 4.81 -5.31
CA ALA A 319 -13.59 5.62 -6.52
C ALA A 319 -12.17 6.20 -6.70
N PRO A 320 -11.67 6.24 -7.95
CA PRO A 320 -10.36 6.81 -8.23
C PRO A 320 -10.31 8.30 -7.84
N ALA A 321 -9.16 8.74 -7.36
CA ALA A 321 -8.93 10.11 -6.91
C ALA A 321 -8.98 11.13 -8.07
N TYR A 322 -8.57 10.68 -9.26
CA TYR A 322 -8.55 11.50 -10.47
C TYR A 322 -9.53 10.93 -11.51
N PRO A 323 -10.24 11.80 -12.26
CA PRO A 323 -11.13 11.33 -13.32
C PRO A 323 -10.34 10.57 -14.40
N PRO A 324 -10.99 9.61 -15.08
CA PRO A 324 -10.37 8.90 -16.19
C PRO A 324 -9.98 9.88 -17.30
N SER A 325 -8.90 9.56 -17.99
CA SER A 325 -8.36 10.33 -19.12
C SER A 325 -9.31 10.37 -20.33
N LEU A 326 -10.20 9.37 -20.45
CA LEU A 326 -11.23 9.28 -21.47
C LEU A 326 -12.61 9.41 -20.80
N ILE A 327 -13.26 10.55 -21.00
CA ILE A 327 -14.67 10.73 -20.63
C ILE A 327 -15.49 10.13 -21.76
N LEU A 328 -15.99 8.91 -21.59
CA LEU A 328 -17.03 8.39 -22.47
C LEU A 328 -18.35 9.07 -22.07
N ASP A 329 -19.06 9.69 -23.01
CA ASP A 329 -20.41 10.21 -22.81
C ASP A 329 -21.36 9.05 -22.47
N THR A 330 -21.62 8.82 -21.18
CA THR A 330 -22.50 7.73 -20.74
C THR A 330 -23.94 8.22 -20.60
N ASN A 331 -24.65 8.26 -21.73
CA ASN A 331 -26.13 8.19 -21.75
C ASN A 331 -26.64 6.73 -21.75
N THR A 332 -25.76 5.75 -21.52
CA THR A 332 -26.10 4.33 -21.48
C THR A 332 -26.20 3.82 -20.05
N ALA A 333 -27.28 3.11 -19.74
CA ALA A 333 -27.46 2.46 -18.45
C ALA A 333 -26.40 1.36 -18.26
N VAL A 334 -25.38 1.64 -17.45
CA VAL A 334 -24.31 0.68 -17.13
C VAL A 334 -24.87 -0.38 -16.20
N LYS A 335 -25.01 -1.61 -16.69
CA LYS A 335 -25.40 -2.77 -15.87
C LYS A 335 -24.20 -3.23 -15.04
N ASP A 336 -24.38 -3.35 -13.73
CA ASP A 336 -23.35 -3.92 -12.86
C ASP A 336 -23.21 -5.43 -13.14
N ILE A 337 -22.05 -5.83 -13.67
CA ILE A 337 -21.75 -7.22 -14.02
C ILE A 337 -21.16 -8.01 -12.84
N ARG A 338 -20.81 -7.36 -11.74
CA ARG A 338 -20.08 -7.97 -10.62
C ARG A 338 -20.87 -9.00 -9.85
N SER A 339 -22.20 -8.94 -9.91
CA SER A 339 -23.10 -9.91 -9.28
C SER A 339 -23.41 -11.13 -10.17
N LEU A 340 -23.01 -11.12 -11.45
CA LEU A 340 -23.39 -12.17 -12.41
C LEU A 340 -22.70 -13.52 -12.13
N GLY A 341 -21.50 -13.52 -11.54
CA GLY A 341 -20.75 -14.74 -11.28
C GLY A 341 -19.49 -14.54 -10.44
N LEU A 342 -18.86 -15.67 -10.08
CA LEU A 342 -17.54 -15.68 -9.46
C LEU A 342 -16.47 -15.22 -10.46
N SER A 343 -15.54 -14.38 -10.00
CA SER A 343 -14.43 -13.91 -10.82
C SER A 343 -13.55 -15.10 -11.23
N PRO A 344 -12.72 -14.96 -12.29
CA PRO A 344 -11.75 -15.99 -12.64
C PRO A 344 -10.85 -16.39 -11.46
N MET A 345 -10.43 -15.42 -10.64
CA MET A 345 -9.62 -15.68 -9.45
C MET A 345 -10.41 -16.40 -8.35
N ASP A 346 -11.67 -16.01 -8.10
CA ASP A 346 -12.52 -16.70 -7.12
C ASP A 346 -12.69 -18.18 -7.50
N ARG A 347 -12.93 -18.46 -8.79
CA ARG A 347 -13.08 -19.82 -9.33
C ARG A 347 -11.78 -20.60 -9.18
N PHE A 348 -10.66 -19.99 -9.57
CA PHE A 348 -9.34 -20.60 -9.38
C PHE A 348 -9.11 -20.98 -7.91
N VAL A 349 -9.30 -20.05 -6.98
CA VAL A 349 -9.06 -20.28 -5.55
C VAL A 349 -9.99 -21.34 -4.99
N ARG A 350 -11.28 -21.29 -5.32
CA ARG A 350 -12.26 -22.29 -4.89
C ARG A 350 -11.90 -23.70 -5.36
N ASP A 351 -11.41 -23.83 -6.59
CA ASP A 351 -11.25 -25.13 -7.24
C ASP A 351 -9.83 -25.71 -7.06
N HIS A 352 -8.81 -24.89 -6.75
CA HIS A 352 -7.40 -25.31 -6.75
C HIS A 352 -6.64 -25.03 -5.44
N CYS A 353 -7.16 -24.18 -4.53
CA CYS A 353 -6.45 -23.83 -3.30
C CYS A 353 -7.07 -24.53 -2.07
N ALA A 354 -6.23 -25.20 -1.27
CA ALA A 354 -6.67 -25.86 -0.04
C ALA A 354 -7.12 -24.85 1.05
N ASP A 355 -6.57 -23.65 1.02
CA ASP A 355 -6.81 -22.54 1.94
C ASP A 355 -7.84 -21.53 1.40
N ALA A 356 -8.73 -21.95 0.49
CA ALA A 356 -9.77 -21.11 -0.10
C ALA A 356 -10.68 -20.40 0.94
N TRP A 357 -10.84 -21.00 2.12
CA TRP A 357 -11.57 -20.39 3.24
C TRP A 357 -10.94 -19.07 3.71
N LEU A 358 -9.60 -18.98 3.69
CA LEU A 358 -8.85 -17.80 4.13
C LEU A 358 -9.03 -16.65 3.13
N TYR A 359 -8.90 -16.95 1.84
CA TYR A 359 -9.21 -16.01 0.75
C TYR A 359 -10.63 -15.46 0.90
N ARG A 360 -11.63 -16.35 0.94
CA ARG A 360 -13.03 -15.96 1.03
C ARG A 360 -13.31 -15.07 2.24
N ARG A 361 -12.76 -15.43 3.39
CA ARG A 361 -12.90 -14.62 4.62
C ARG A 361 -12.32 -13.22 4.44
N LYS A 362 -11.12 -13.11 3.89
CA LYS A 362 -10.45 -11.82 3.68
C LYS A 362 -11.15 -10.94 2.65
N VAL A 363 -11.63 -11.53 1.55
CA VAL A 363 -12.42 -10.81 0.54
C VAL A 363 -13.77 -10.36 1.09
N THR A 364 -14.45 -11.21 1.87
CA THR A 364 -15.73 -10.85 2.51
C THR A 364 -15.55 -9.71 3.50
N GLU A 365 -14.51 -9.78 4.35
CA GLU A 365 -14.13 -8.70 5.28
C GLU A 365 -13.89 -7.38 4.54
N LEU A 366 -13.18 -7.44 3.40
CA LEU A 366 -12.92 -6.27 2.57
C LEU A 366 -14.20 -5.67 1.96
N PHE A 367 -15.11 -6.50 1.44
CA PHE A 367 -16.38 -6.04 0.88
C PHE A 367 -17.30 -5.42 1.95
N MET A 368 -17.36 -6.04 3.13
CA MET A 368 -18.08 -5.47 4.28
C MET A 368 -17.46 -4.12 4.68
N ALA A 369 -16.13 -4.03 4.73
CA ALA A 369 -15.44 -2.79 5.05
C ALA A 369 -15.77 -1.69 4.03
N GLN A 370 -15.75 -2.02 2.74
CA GLN A 370 -16.06 -1.06 1.68
C GLN A 370 -17.51 -0.56 1.74
N ARG A 371 -18.47 -1.43 2.08
CA ARG A 371 -19.90 -1.07 2.15
C ARG A 371 -20.28 -0.35 3.44
N PHE A 372 -19.76 -0.77 4.58
CA PHE A 372 -20.24 -0.36 5.90
C PHE A 372 -19.23 0.44 6.73
N ALA A 373 -17.96 0.42 6.35
CA ALA A 373 -16.89 1.04 7.12
C ALA A 373 -15.93 1.88 6.27
N PHE A 374 -16.39 2.44 5.14
CA PHE A 374 -15.60 3.32 4.27
C PHE A 374 -14.25 2.73 3.82
N GLY A 375 -14.16 1.40 3.72
CA GLY A 375 -12.94 0.68 3.34
C GLY A 375 -12.01 0.32 4.52
N PHE A 376 -12.34 0.68 5.77
CA PHE A 376 -11.52 0.38 6.93
C PHE A 376 -11.82 -1.00 7.53
N THR A 377 -11.01 -2.01 7.20
CA THR A 377 -11.16 -3.38 7.73
C THR A 377 -11.04 -3.45 9.26
N VAL A 378 -10.23 -2.58 9.87
CA VAL A 378 -10.07 -2.50 11.33
C VAL A 378 -11.40 -2.23 12.04
N VAL A 379 -12.29 -1.42 11.43
CA VAL A 379 -13.61 -1.13 12.00
C VAL A 379 -14.49 -2.38 11.99
N ILE A 380 -14.43 -3.20 10.93
CA ILE A 380 -15.13 -4.48 10.86
C ILE A 380 -14.57 -5.45 11.91
N GLY A 381 -13.25 -5.50 12.09
CA GLY A 381 -12.62 -6.30 13.14
C GLY A 381 -13.04 -5.87 14.55
N ALA A 382 -13.11 -4.56 14.81
CA ALA A 382 -13.59 -4.02 16.09
C ALA A 382 -15.08 -4.32 16.32
N ALA A 383 -15.91 -4.20 15.29
CA ALA A 383 -17.33 -4.56 15.36
C ALA A 383 -17.54 -6.06 15.63
N ASP A 384 -16.75 -6.93 15.00
CA ASP A 384 -16.77 -8.37 15.27
C ASP A 384 -16.37 -8.68 16.72
N LEU A 385 -15.33 -8.03 17.23
CA LEU A 385 -14.90 -8.18 18.63
C LEU A 385 -16.00 -7.74 19.59
N LEU A 386 -16.60 -6.57 19.36
CA LEU A 386 -17.69 -6.05 20.18
C LEU A 386 -18.91 -6.97 20.14
N PHE A 387 -19.27 -7.50 18.97
CA PHE A 387 -20.37 -8.46 18.84
C PHE A 387 -20.10 -9.75 19.61
N ARG A 388 -18.88 -10.28 19.56
CA ARG A 388 -18.49 -11.45 20.37
C ARG A 388 -18.58 -11.18 21.86
N LEU A 389 -18.14 -10.01 22.32
CA LEU A 389 -18.26 -9.61 23.72
C LEU A 389 -19.74 -9.52 24.14
N LEU A 390 -20.61 -8.96 23.28
CA LEU A 390 -22.05 -8.91 23.53
C LEU A 390 -22.67 -10.31 23.63
N LEU A 391 -22.29 -11.25 22.76
CA LEU A 391 -22.76 -12.64 22.82
C LEU A 391 -22.31 -13.33 24.12
N LEU A 392 -21.07 -13.08 24.58
CA LEU A 392 -20.58 -13.60 25.86
C LEU A 392 -21.35 -12.99 27.05
N CYS A 393 -21.59 -11.69 27.04
CA CYS A 393 -22.40 -11.02 28.06
C CYS A 393 -23.84 -11.54 28.08
N LEU A 394 -24.44 -11.77 26.90
CA LEU A 394 -25.77 -12.34 26.78
C LEU A 394 -25.83 -13.77 27.33
N ALA A 395 -24.85 -14.60 26.99
CA ALA A 395 -24.75 -15.97 27.54
C ALA A 395 -24.60 -15.94 29.07
N GLN A 396 -23.77 -15.04 29.60
CA GLN A 396 -23.59 -14.90 31.05
C GLN A 396 -24.86 -14.39 31.74
N TYR A 397 -25.55 -13.40 31.17
CA TYR A 397 -26.82 -12.92 31.69
C TYR A 397 -27.90 -14.01 31.67
N TRP A 398 -27.98 -14.77 30.57
CA TRP A 398 -28.90 -15.89 30.41
C TRP A 398 -28.62 -17.01 31.42
N LEU A 399 -27.35 -17.34 31.68
CA LEU A 399 -26.98 -18.32 32.71
C LEU A 399 -27.27 -17.83 34.13
N ALA A 400 -27.12 -16.53 34.39
CA ALA A 400 -27.37 -15.95 35.71
C ALA A 400 -28.87 -15.76 36.03
N GLY A 401 -29.72 -15.53 35.03
CA GLY A 401 -31.16 -15.28 35.18
C GLY A 401 -32.08 -16.30 34.50
N GLY A 402 -31.52 -17.41 33.98
CA GLY A 402 -32.24 -18.30 33.07
C GLY A 402 -33.38 -19.09 33.72
N PRO A 403 -34.47 -19.37 32.98
CA PRO A 403 -35.65 -20.09 33.45
C PRO A 403 -35.37 -21.52 33.93
N LEU A 404 -34.17 -22.05 33.74
CA LEU A 404 -33.75 -23.36 34.24
C LEU A 404 -33.39 -23.38 35.74
N SER A 405 -33.12 -22.22 36.35
CA SER A 405 -33.11 -22.07 37.81
C SER A 405 -34.51 -22.35 38.40
N GLU A 406 -35.57 -22.09 37.63
CA GLU A 406 -36.96 -22.19 38.08
C GLU A 406 -37.70 -23.44 37.55
N ALA A 407 -37.46 -23.86 36.31
CA ALA A 407 -38.13 -25.01 35.68
C ALA A 407 -37.73 -26.36 36.30
N GLY A 408 -36.50 -26.48 36.84
CA GLY A 408 -36.08 -27.65 37.62
C GLY A 408 -36.86 -27.81 38.94
N ARG A 409 -37.54 -26.75 39.43
CA ARG A 409 -38.36 -26.78 40.64
C ARG A 409 -39.85 -27.06 40.37
N ALA A 410 -40.32 -26.96 39.13
CA ALA A 410 -41.75 -26.91 38.81
C ALA A 410 -42.38 -28.19 38.23
N GLY A 411 -41.65 -29.31 38.13
CA GLY A 411 -42.24 -30.61 37.75
C GLY A 411 -42.82 -30.67 36.33
N GLN A 412 -42.23 -29.97 35.36
CA GLN A 412 -42.67 -29.98 33.96
C GLN A 412 -42.20 -31.25 33.19
N GLY A 413 -42.99 -31.68 32.20
CA GLY A 413 -42.76 -32.91 31.43
C GLY A 413 -41.47 -32.93 30.60
N THR A 414 -40.92 -34.13 30.40
CA THR A 414 -39.57 -34.41 29.85
C THR A 414 -39.24 -33.67 28.54
N HIS A 415 -40.21 -33.53 27.63
CA HIS A 415 -40.00 -32.83 26.34
C HIS A 415 -39.75 -31.32 26.49
N SER A 416 -40.41 -30.67 27.45
CA SER A 416 -40.22 -29.24 27.72
C SER A 416 -38.84 -28.95 28.32
N VAL A 417 -38.35 -29.86 29.17
CA VAL A 417 -37.01 -29.79 29.76
C VAL A 417 -35.92 -29.98 28.70
N ILE A 418 -36.10 -30.93 27.78
CA ILE A 418 -35.16 -31.15 26.68
C ILE A 418 -35.09 -29.93 25.75
N ALA A 419 -36.24 -29.35 25.38
CA ALA A 419 -36.28 -28.15 24.55
C ALA A 419 -35.59 -26.95 25.22
N ALA A 420 -35.85 -26.72 26.51
CA ALA A 420 -35.19 -25.65 27.28
C ALA A 420 -33.67 -25.86 27.35
N ARG A 421 -33.21 -27.09 27.58
CA ARG A 421 -31.77 -27.43 27.59
C ARG A 421 -31.10 -27.25 26.22
N ALA A 422 -31.83 -27.52 25.13
CA ALA A 422 -31.33 -27.26 23.78
C ALA A 422 -31.15 -25.76 23.51
N VAL A 423 -32.10 -24.92 23.95
CA VAL A 423 -31.99 -23.46 23.84
C VAL A 423 -30.80 -22.93 24.63
N ASP A 424 -30.61 -23.39 25.87
CA ASP A 424 -29.45 -23.01 26.69
C ASP A 424 -28.13 -23.38 26.01
N LEU A 425 -28.05 -24.59 25.46
CA LEU A 425 -26.85 -25.02 24.74
C LEU A 425 -26.57 -24.10 23.55
N VAL A 426 -27.59 -23.70 22.80
CA VAL A 426 -27.43 -22.77 21.68
C VAL A 426 -26.99 -21.39 22.17
N VAL A 427 -27.63 -20.82 23.20
CA VAL A 427 -27.31 -19.48 23.74
C VAL A 427 -25.88 -19.43 24.27
N VAL A 428 -25.49 -20.42 25.07
CA VAL A 428 -24.13 -20.50 25.65
C VAL A 428 -23.08 -20.70 24.55
N ASN A 429 -23.42 -21.39 23.46
CA ASN A 429 -22.52 -21.61 22.33
C ASN A 429 -22.70 -20.59 21.19
N MET A 430 -23.44 -19.49 21.37
CA MET A 430 -23.68 -18.51 20.29
C MET A 430 -22.40 -17.94 19.68
N VAL A 431 -21.33 -17.79 20.47
CA VAL A 431 -20.03 -17.34 19.96
C VAL A 431 -19.42 -18.37 19.01
N HIS A 432 -19.57 -19.66 19.30
CA HIS A 432 -19.12 -20.74 18.43
C HIS A 432 -19.98 -20.87 17.18
N VAL A 433 -21.31 -20.69 17.32
CA VAL A 433 -22.24 -20.61 16.18
C VAL A 433 -21.86 -19.44 15.26
N TRP A 434 -21.54 -18.28 15.83
CA TRP A 434 -21.05 -17.11 15.09
C TRP A 434 -19.70 -17.39 14.40
N ALA A 435 -18.76 -18.03 15.09
CA ALA A 435 -17.48 -18.42 14.49
C ALA A 435 -17.68 -19.40 13.32
N PHE A 436 -18.53 -20.41 13.50
CA PHE A 436 -18.88 -21.38 12.45
C PHE A 436 -19.58 -20.70 11.27
N ALA A 437 -20.51 -19.78 11.52
CA ALA A 437 -21.19 -19.01 10.46
C ALA A 437 -20.20 -18.21 9.62
N LYS A 438 -19.20 -17.57 10.25
CA LYS A 438 -18.11 -16.87 9.55
C LYS A 438 -17.15 -17.79 8.79
N GLY A 439 -17.20 -19.10 9.04
CA GLY A 439 -16.35 -20.09 8.38
C GLY A 439 -14.98 -20.30 9.03
N PHE A 440 -14.95 -20.32 10.37
CA PHE A 440 -13.84 -20.88 11.15
C PHE A 440 -13.95 -22.39 11.30
#